data_AF-A0A6J4SZS7-F1
#
_entry.id   AF-A0A6J4SZS7-F1
#
_cell.length_a   1.000
_cell.length_b   1.000
_cell.length_c   1.000
_cell.angle_alpha   90.00
_cell.angle_beta   90.00
_cell.angle_gamma   90.00
#
_symmetry.space_group_name_H-M   'P 1'
#
loop_
_entity.id
_entity.type
_entity.pdbx_description
1 polymer ?
#
loop_
_entity_poly.entity_id
_entity_poly.type
_entity_poly.pdbx_seq_one_letter_code
_entity_poly.pdbx_strand_id
1 'polypeptide(L)'
;MTQFRTLLLAAAFAAGLSGAPALADPPRDADKAFENTRKGRSMPLPQLERRVMPFMGGADYLGPELNGGVTRMKFMRNGRVIWVDVDGQGRIVRRSRN
;
A
#
# COMPACT_ATOMS: atom_id res chain seq x y z
N MET A 1 65.07 -13.64 17.92
CA MET A 1 64.05 -12.57 17.99
C MET A 1 63.13 -12.66 16.79
N THR A 2 62.03 -13.42 16.87
CA THR A 2 60.99 -13.37 15.80
C THR A 2 59.63 -13.83 16.31
N GLN A 3 59.28 -13.46 17.54
CA GLN A 3 57.98 -13.70 18.17
C GLN A 3 57.17 -12.40 18.14
N PHE A 4 56.96 -11.81 16.97
CA PHE A 4 56.25 -10.51 16.83
C PHE A 4 55.54 -10.38 15.47
N ARG A 5 55.00 -11.48 14.95
CA ARG A 5 54.30 -11.48 13.64
C ARG A 5 52.84 -11.92 13.68
N THR A 6 52.30 -12.19 14.87
CA THR A 6 50.94 -12.74 15.06
C THR A 6 49.96 -11.78 15.73
N LEU A 7 50.33 -10.51 15.93
CA LEU A 7 49.49 -9.50 16.62
C LEU A 7 49.01 -8.36 15.70
N LEU A 8 48.86 -8.61 14.39
CA LEU A 8 48.33 -7.62 13.44
C LEU A 8 47.21 -8.19 12.55
N LEU A 9 46.45 -9.18 13.03
CA LEU A 9 45.28 -9.73 12.33
C LEU A 9 43.94 -9.54 13.07
N ALA A 10 43.90 -8.78 14.18
CA ALA A 10 42.72 -8.67 15.03
C ALA A 10 42.03 -7.29 15.02
N ALA A 11 42.39 -6.38 14.11
CA ALA A 11 41.87 -5.00 14.12
C ALA A 11 40.96 -4.64 12.92
N ALA A 12 40.56 -5.60 12.08
CA ALA A 12 39.86 -5.32 10.83
C ALA A 12 38.39 -5.77 10.78
N PHE A 13 37.74 -6.03 11.93
CA PHE A 13 36.34 -6.48 11.96
C PHE A 13 35.36 -5.52 12.65
N ALA A 14 35.76 -4.25 12.86
CA ALA A 14 34.94 -3.25 13.54
C ALA A 14 34.43 -2.11 12.62
N ALA A 15 34.41 -2.32 11.30
CA ALA A 15 33.96 -1.32 10.34
C ALA A 15 32.95 -1.93 9.36
N GLY A 16 31.67 -1.98 9.75
CA GLY A 16 30.66 -2.55 8.87
C GLY A 16 29.21 -2.45 9.35
N LEU A 17 28.87 -1.49 10.21
CA LEU A 17 27.47 -1.13 10.48
C LEU A 17 27.28 0.35 10.17
N SER A 18 27.67 0.74 8.96
CA SER A 18 27.22 1.99 8.35
C SER A 18 25.73 1.82 8.05
N GLY A 19 24.88 2.09 9.03
CA GLY A 19 23.45 2.25 8.82
C GLY A 19 23.26 3.34 7.78
N ALA A 20 22.95 2.95 6.54
CA ALA A 20 22.56 3.91 5.53
C ALA A 20 21.36 4.69 6.08
N PRO A 21 21.31 6.03 5.94
CA PRO A 21 20.10 6.76 6.26
C PRO A 21 19.02 6.18 5.37
N ALA A 22 17.99 5.59 5.98
CA ALA A 22 16.77 5.25 5.26
C ALA A 22 16.18 6.57 4.78
N LEU A 23 16.53 6.97 3.56
CA LEU A 23 15.83 8.01 2.82
C LEU A 23 14.37 7.63 2.87
N ALA A 24 13.57 8.42 3.58
CA ALA A 24 12.15 8.17 3.72
C ALA A 24 11.57 8.11 2.30
N ASP A 25 11.10 6.92 1.91
CA ASP A 25 10.40 6.73 0.64
C ASP A 25 9.23 7.74 0.59
N PRO A 26 8.90 8.30 -0.58
CA PRO A 26 7.71 9.12 -0.73
C PRO A 26 6.50 8.41 -0.12
N PRO A 27 5.61 9.10 0.62
CA PRO A 27 4.49 8.46 1.30
C PRO A 27 3.68 7.62 0.32
N ARG A 28 3.51 6.34 0.66
CA ARG A 28 2.79 5.39 -0.20
C ARG A 28 1.34 5.82 -0.32
N ASP A 29 0.66 5.36 -1.36
CA ASP A 29 -0.75 5.71 -1.55
C ASP A 29 -1.63 5.21 -0.38
N ALA A 30 -1.23 4.10 0.25
CA ALA A 30 -1.81 3.62 1.50
C ALA A 30 -1.68 4.63 2.65
N ASP A 31 -0.50 5.24 2.82
CA ASP A 31 -0.24 6.22 3.88
C ASP A 31 -1.08 7.47 3.68
N LYS A 32 -1.20 7.94 2.42
CA LYS A 32 -2.05 9.09 2.07
C LYS A 32 -3.54 8.80 2.33
N ALA A 33 -4.01 7.60 1.98
CA ALA A 33 -5.40 7.20 2.23
C ALA A 33 -5.70 7.08 3.74
N PHE A 34 -4.74 6.55 4.51
CA PHE A 34 -4.82 6.50 5.96
C PHE A 34 -4.86 7.90 6.57
N GLU A 35 -3.98 8.80 6.14
CA GLU A 35 -3.99 10.19 6.59
C GLU A 35 -5.29 10.91 6.24
N ASN A 36 -5.82 10.73 5.03
CA ASN A 36 -7.08 11.34 4.61
C ASN A 36 -8.24 10.84 5.47
N THR A 37 -8.23 9.56 5.84
CA THR A 37 -9.20 8.98 6.77
C THR A 37 -9.06 9.58 8.16
N ARG A 38 -7.82 9.68 8.68
CA ARG A 38 -7.52 10.29 9.98
C ARG A 38 -7.92 11.77 10.05
N LYS A 39 -7.76 12.50 8.94
CA LYS A 39 -8.13 13.91 8.78
C LYS A 39 -9.64 14.11 8.51
N GLY A 40 -10.44 13.04 8.48
CA GLY A 40 -11.88 13.09 8.19
C GLY A 40 -12.23 13.47 6.74
N ARG A 41 -11.25 13.42 5.83
CA ARG A 41 -11.40 13.78 4.41
C ARG A 41 -11.92 12.62 3.57
N SER A 42 -11.78 11.39 4.07
CA SER A 42 -12.27 10.16 3.43
C SER A 42 -12.82 9.17 4.45
N MET A 43 -13.72 8.31 4.01
CA MET A 43 -14.22 7.19 4.78
C MET A 43 -13.16 6.09 4.84
N PRO A 44 -13.09 5.33 5.95
CA PRO A 44 -12.31 4.11 6.00
C PRO A 44 -12.71 3.14 4.89
N LEU A 45 -11.74 2.40 4.37
CA LEU A 45 -11.96 1.39 3.33
C LEU A 45 -13.13 0.44 3.63
N PRO A 46 -13.29 -0.13 4.84
CA PRO A 46 -14.44 -0.99 5.15
C PRO A 46 -15.80 -0.29 4.98
N GLN A 47 -15.88 1.02 5.24
CA GLN A 47 -17.11 1.77 5.03
C GLN A 47 -17.40 2.03 3.55
N LEU A 48 -16.35 2.30 2.76
CA LEU A 48 -16.47 2.39 1.30
C LEU A 48 -16.99 1.07 0.73
N GLU A 49 -16.41 -0.06 1.14
CA GLU A 49 -16.82 -1.39 0.68
C GLU A 49 -18.29 -1.67 1.01
N ARG A 50 -18.72 -1.41 2.25
CA ARG A 50 -20.13 -1.58 2.65
C ARG A 50 -21.10 -0.74 1.83
N ARG A 51 -20.68 0.43 1.33
CA ARG A 51 -21.51 1.25 0.44
C ARG A 51 -21.56 0.71 -0.98
N VAL A 52 -20.46 0.16 -1.49
CA VAL A 52 -20.34 -0.24 -2.89
C VAL A 52 -20.88 -1.65 -3.13
N MET A 53 -20.66 -2.59 -2.20
CA MET A 53 -21.05 -4.00 -2.34
C MET A 53 -22.52 -4.20 -2.77
N PRO A 54 -23.53 -3.48 -2.21
CA PRO A 54 -24.93 -3.64 -2.63
C PRO A 54 -25.18 -3.35 -4.12
N PHE A 55 -24.38 -2.46 -4.74
CA PHE A 55 -24.52 -2.10 -6.16
C PHE A 55 -23.88 -3.10 -7.13
N MET A 56 -23.15 -4.08 -6.59
CA MET A 56 -22.39 -5.05 -7.40
C MET A 56 -23.19 -6.31 -7.73
N GLY A 57 -24.39 -6.47 -7.18
CA GLY A 57 -25.33 -7.52 -7.56
C GLY A 57 -24.77 -8.93 -7.36
N GLY A 58 -24.11 -9.15 -6.21
CA GLY A 58 -23.52 -10.45 -5.86
C GLY A 58 -22.21 -10.79 -6.59
N ALA A 59 -21.57 -9.82 -7.25
CA ALA A 59 -20.22 -10.03 -7.80
C ALA A 59 -19.21 -10.27 -6.67
N ASP A 60 -18.25 -11.17 -6.90
CA ASP A 60 -17.22 -11.51 -5.92
C ASP A 60 -16.23 -10.36 -5.80
N TYR A 61 -16.03 -9.86 -4.59
CA TYR A 61 -15.06 -8.80 -4.34
C TYR A 61 -13.64 -9.37 -4.28
N LEU A 62 -12.75 -8.86 -5.13
CA LEU A 62 -11.36 -9.31 -5.22
C LEU A 62 -10.40 -8.44 -4.40
N GLY A 63 -10.81 -7.22 -4.06
CA GLY A 63 -10.05 -6.30 -3.23
C GLY A 63 -9.94 -4.88 -3.79
N PRO A 64 -9.37 -3.96 -2.99
CA PRO A 64 -9.17 -2.58 -3.37
C PRO A 64 -7.76 -2.31 -3.90
N GLU A 65 -7.65 -1.25 -4.69
CA GLU A 65 -6.40 -0.66 -5.16
C GLU A 65 -6.50 0.85 -4.99
N LEU A 66 -5.59 1.44 -4.20
CA LEU A 66 -5.51 2.88 -4.04
C LEU A 66 -4.75 3.45 -5.23
N ASN A 67 -5.34 4.44 -5.91
CA ASN A 67 -4.70 5.12 -7.03
C ASN A 67 -4.95 6.62 -6.92
N GLY A 68 -3.93 7.37 -6.49
CA GLY A 68 -3.91 8.84 -6.63
C GLY A 68 -5.08 9.61 -6.02
N GLY A 69 -5.77 9.05 -5.02
CA GLY A 69 -6.92 9.67 -4.34
C GLY A 69 -8.28 9.01 -4.60
N VAL A 70 -8.33 8.00 -5.48
CA VAL A 70 -9.53 7.21 -5.76
C VAL A 70 -9.29 5.76 -5.34
N THR A 71 -10.29 5.11 -4.75
CA THR A 71 -10.23 3.70 -4.39
C THR A 71 -10.84 2.87 -5.50
N ARG A 72 -10.02 2.11 -6.22
CA ARG A 72 -10.45 1.18 -7.25
C ARG A 72 -10.79 -0.17 -6.64
N MET A 73 -12.06 -0.51 -6.63
CA MET A 73 -12.56 -1.81 -6.18
C MET A 73 -12.68 -2.77 -7.36
N LYS A 74 -12.12 -3.97 -7.18
CA LYS A 74 -12.12 -5.03 -8.19
C LYS A 74 -13.18 -6.06 -7.86
N PHE A 75 -13.97 -6.44 -8.84
CA PHE A 75 -14.99 -7.46 -8.68
C PHE A 75 -14.92 -8.47 -9.82
N MET A 76 -15.33 -9.71 -9.55
CA MET A 76 -15.53 -10.74 -10.55
C MET A 76 -17.01 -11.00 -10.74
N ARG A 77 -17.47 -11.00 -12.00
CA ARG A 77 -18.84 -11.40 -12.36
C ARG A 77 -18.81 -12.17 -13.67
N ASN A 78 -19.34 -13.39 -13.66
CA ASN A 78 -19.42 -14.25 -14.84
C ASN A 78 -18.05 -14.40 -15.55
N GLY A 79 -16.97 -14.59 -14.78
CA GLY A 79 -15.62 -14.75 -15.30
C GLY A 79 -14.96 -13.48 -15.84
N ARG A 80 -15.58 -12.30 -15.69
CA ARG A 80 -15.02 -11.01 -16.12
C ARG A 80 -14.73 -10.10 -14.94
N VAL A 81 -13.61 -9.38 -15.02
CA VAL A 81 -13.23 -8.37 -14.03
C VAL A 81 -13.99 -7.07 -14.29
N ILE A 82 -14.60 -6.55 -13.24
CA ILE A 82 -15.25 -5.26 -13.20
C ILE A 82 -14.44 -4.37 -12.27
N TRP A 83 -14.11 -3.18 -12.75
CA TRP A 83 -13.41 -2.16 -11.97
C TRP A 83 -14.40 -1.06 -11.60
N VAL A 84 -14.38 -0.68 -10.33
CA VAL A 84 -15.26 0.36 -9.78
C VAL A 84 -14.40 1.36 -9.04
N ASP A 85 -14.25 2.55 -9.60
CA ASP A 85 -13.54 3.64 -8.95
C ASP A 85 -14.50 4.39 -8.03
N VAL A 86 -14.08 4.62 -6.79
CA VAL A 86 -14.90 5.17 -5.71
C VAL A 86 -14.17 6.37 -5.08
N ASP A 87 -14.87 7.49 -4.90
CA ASP A 87 -14.32 8.65 -4.19
C ASP A 87 -14.14 8.37 -2.69
N GLY A 88 -13.48 9.30 -1.98
CA GLY A 88 -13.26 9.20 -0.53
C GLY A 88 -14.56 9.18 0.29
N GLN A 89 -15.72 9.46 -0.31
CA GLN A 89 -17.02 9.54 0.33
C GLN A 89 -17.92 8.35 -0.02
N GLY A 90 -17.43 7.39 -0.81
CA GLY A 90 -18.17 6.19 -1.19
C GLY A 90 -19.06 6.35 -2.42
N ARG A 91 -18.89 7.40 -3.22
CA ARG A 91 -19.59 7.56 -4.50
C ARG A 91 -18.81 6.87 -5.61
N ILE A 92 -19.50 6.10 -6.43
CA ILE A 92 -18.93 5.48 -7.62
C ILE A 92 -18.69 6.59 -8.65
N VAL A 93 -17.43 6.83 -9.01
CA VAL A 93 -17.04 7.83 -10.01
C VAL A 93 -16.83 7.22 -11.39
N ARG A 94 -16.44 5.95 -11.45
CA ARG A 94 -16.26 5.24 -12.73
C ARG A 94 -16.51 3.75 -12.57
N ARG A 95 -17.07 3.14 -13.62
CA ARG A 95 -17.18 1.69 -13.75
C ARG A 95 -16.66 1.27 -15.12
N SER A 96 -15.75 0.30 -15.17
CA SER A 96 -15.27 -0.28 -16.41
C SER A 96 -15.27 -1.81 -16.35
N ARG A 97 -15.29 -2.44 -17.52
CA ARG A 97 -15.27 -3.89 -17.70
C ARG A 97 -14.17 -4.20 -18.72
N ASN A 98 -13.46 -5.31 -18.52
CA ASN A 98 -12.58 -5.86 -19.54
C ASN A 98 -13.36 -6.78 -20.48
#